data_AF-A0ABD5MZR8-F1
#
_entry.id   AF-A0ABD5MZR8-F1
#
_cell.length_a   1.000
_cell.length_b   1.000
_cell.length_c   1.000
_cell.angle_alpha   90.00
_cell.angle_beta   90.00
_cell.angle_gamma   90.00
#
_symmetry.space_group_name_H-M   'P 1'
#
loop_
_entity.id
_entity.type
_entity.pdbx_description
1 polymer ?
#
loop_
_entity_poly.entity_id
_entity_poly.type
_entity_poly.pdbx_seq_one_letter_code
_entity_poly.pdbx_strand_id
1 'polypeptide(L)' 'MSMSGIQFIIRQRLIRKFKKVGAISHETAVTFVEANLDLQEQYWLDYFAGSFLGSIKKTTDHRYYL' A
#
# COMPACT_ATOMS: atom_id res chain seq x y z
N MET A 1 -11.78 -14.35 -6.17
CA MET A 1 -10.48 -14.69 -6.79
C MET A 1 -9.48 -14.94 -5.66
N SER A 2 -8.86 -16.11 -5.59
CA SER A 2 -7.81 -16.37 -4.60
C SER A 2 -6.58 -15.53 -4.94
N MET A 3 -6.09 -14.73 -3.98
CA MET A 3 -4.77 -14.10 -4.14
C MET A 3 -3.72 -15.21 -4.22
N SER A 4 -2.79 -15.11 -5.17
CA SER A 4 -1.62 -16.01 -5.18
C SER A 4 -0.79 -15.80 -3.89
N GLY A 5 -0.04 -16.82 -3.46
CA GLY A 5 0.79 -16.71 -2.24
C GLY A 5 1.74 -15.51 -2.26
N ILE A 6 2.26 -15.17 -3.44
CA ILE A 6 3.14 -14.00 -3.64
C ILE A 6 2.39 -12.69 -3.43
N GLN A 7 1.17 -12.55 -3.97
CA GLN A 7 0.32 -11.37 -3.76
C GLN A 7 0.05 -11.13 -2.28
N PHE A 8 -0.24 -12.20 -1.53
CA PHE A 8 -0.46 -12.12 -0.10
C PHE A 8 0.79 -11.63 0.64
N ILE A 9 1.97 -12.18 0.34
CA ILE A 9 3.24 -11.79 0.98
C ILE A 9 3.53 -10.30 0.73
N ILE A 10 3.41 -9.83 -0.52
CA ILE A 10 3.69 -8.44 -0.87
C ILE A 10 2.68 -7.49 -0.22
N ARG A 11 1.38 -7.84 -0.20
CA ARG A 11 0.37 -7.07 0.52
C ARG A 11 0.71 -6.92 2.00
N GLN A 12 1.13 -8.00 2.67
CA GLN A 12 1.52 -7.94 4.08
C GLN A 12 2.77 -7.08 4.31
N ARG A 13 3.74 -7.09 3.39
CA ARG A 13 4.92 -6.21 3.45
C ARG A 13 4.52 -4.75 3.35
N LEU A 14 3.70 -4.38 2.36
CA LEU A 14 3.16 -3.03 2.20
C LEU A 14 2.43 -2.56 3.47
N ILE A 15 1.51 -3.38 3.99
CA ILE A 15 0.77 -3.06 5.22
C ILE A 15 1.72 -2.81 6.39
N ARG A 16 2.75 -3.64 6.57
CA ARG A 16 3.75 -3.45 7.63
C ARG A 16 4.52 -2.13 7.46
N LYS A 17 4.91 -1.77 6.24
CA LYS A 17 5.62 -0.51 5.97
C LYS A 17 4.74 0.69 6.24
N PHE A 18 3.50 0.70 5.74
CA PHE A 18 2.54 1.78 6.02
C PHE A 18 2.26 1.94 7.51
N LYS A 19 2.06 0.84 8.26
CA LYS A 19 1.93 0.91 9.72
C LYS A 19 3.17 1.48 10.40
N LYS A 20 4.37 1.09 9.96
CA LYS A 20 5.65 1.55 10.53
C LYS A 20 5.83 3.06 10.39
N VAL A 21 5.37 3.64 9.28
CA VAL A 21 5.44 5.09 9.04
C VAL A 21 4.18 5.84 9.50
N GLY A 22 3.21 5.15 10.09
CA GLY A 22 1.99 5.75 10.65
C GLY A 22 0.92 6.09 9.62
N ALA A 23 0.98 5.57 8.39
CA ALA A 23 0.01 5.83 7.33
C ALA A 23 -1.27 5.00 7.50
N ILE A 24 -2.05 5.34 8.52
CA ILE A 24 -3.27 4.63 8.94
C ILE A 24 -4.56 5.40 8.63
N SER A 25 -4.45 6.62 8.13
CA SER A 25 -5.58 7.49 7.83
C SER A 25 -5.27 8.38 6.63
N HIS A 26 -6.31 9.00 6.07
CA HIS A 26 -6.16 9.94 4.95
C HIS A 26 -5.22 11.12 5.30
N GLU A 27 -5.29 11.63 6.53
CA GLU A 27 -4.46 12.73 7.02
C GLU A 27 -2.98 12.34 7.19
N THR A 28 -2.73 11.06 7.45
CA THR A 28 -1.39 10.48 7.61
C THR A 28 -0.90 9.79 6.35
N ALA A 29 -1.58 10.00 5.22
CA ALA A 29 -1.21 9.35 3.97
C ALA A 29 0.19 9.79 3.52
N VAL A 30 0.98 8.82 3.07
CA VAL A 30 2.39 8.99 2.70
C VAL A 30 2.63 8.61 1.26
N THR A 31 3.64 9.19 0.65
CA THR A 31 4.16 8.77 -0.66
C THR A 31 4.86 7.41 -0.58
N PHE A 32 5.06 6.75 -1.72
CA PHE A 32 5.84 5.51 -1.78
C PHE A 32 7.30 5.69 -1.35
N VAL A 33 7.85 6.91 -1.49
CA VAL A 33 9.20 7.28 -1.04
C VAL A 33 9.25 7.34 0.49
N GLU A 34 8.29 8.01 1.11
CA GLU A 34 8.18 8.10 2.58
C GLU A 34 7.92 6.74 3.24
N ALA A 35 7.12 5.88 2.60
CA ALA A 35 6.94 4.49 3.02
C ALA A 35 8.15 3.58 2.73
N ASN A 36 9.21 4.12 2.09
CA ASN A 36 10.43 3.41 1.70
C ASN A 36 10.12 2.11 0.94
N LEU A 37 9.25 2.22 -0.08
CA LEU A 37 8.83 1.09 -0.90
C LEU A 37 9.90 0.78 -1.95
N ASP A 38 10.22 -0.51 -2.12
CA ASP A 38 11.08 -0.97 -3.19
C ASP A 38 10.35 -0.99 -4.55
N LEU A 39 11.12 -1.21 -5.62
CA LEU A 39 10.58 -1.23 -6.99
C LEU A 39 9.47 -2.28 -7.17
N GLN A 40 9.62 -3.46 -6.57
CA GLN A 40 8.61 -4.51 -6.66
C GLN A 40 7.33 -4.09 -5.93
N GLU A 41 7.46 -3.58 -4.70
CA GLU A 41 6.36 -3.07 -3.89
C GLU A 41 5.62 -1.94 -4.58
N GLN A 42 6.32 -1.02 -5.26
CA GLN A 42 5.72 0.06 -6.05
C GLN A 42 4.86 -0.48 -7.20
N TYR A 43 5.36 -1.46 -7.97
CA TYR A 43 4.58 -2.10 -9.05
C TYR A 43 3.30 -2.74 -8.53
N TRP A 44 3.35 -3.39 -7.37
CA TRP A 44 2.18 -4.02 -6.75
C TRP A 44 1.25 -3.01 -6.06
N LEU A 45 1.76 -1.83 -5.69
CA LEU A 45 0.99 -0.84 -4.96
C LEU A 45 -0.23 -0.40 -5.74
N ASP A 46 -0.09 -0.08 -7.03
CA ASP A 46 -1.23 0.32 -7.87
C ASP A 46 -2.25 -0.82 -8.05
N TYR A 47 -1.81 -2.07 -8.02
CA TYR A 47 -2.71 -3.24 -8.06
C TYR A 47 -3.55 -3.36 -6.78
N PHE A 48 -2.98 -3.00 -5.62
CA PHE A 48 -3.69 -3.03 -4.34
C PHE A 48 -4.48 -1.76 -4.04
N ALA A 49 -3.99 -0.60 -4.49
CA ALA A 49 -4.50 0.72 -4.13
C ALA A 49 -5.71 1.19 -4.95
N GLY A 50 -6.22 0.35 -5.87
CA GLY A 50 -7.39 0.65 -6.72
C GLY A 50 -8.57 -0.31 -6.56
N SER A 51 -8.47 -1.34 -5.71
CA SER A 51 -9.59 -2.25 -5.47
C SER A 51 -10.51 -1.66 -4.42
N PHE A 52 -11.82 -1.59 -4.71
CA PHE A 52 -12.89 -1.07 -3.84
C PHE A 52 -12.95 -1.75 -2.44
N LEU A 53 -12.22 -2.83 -2.23
CA LEU A 53 -12.07 -3.59 -0.97
C LEU A 53 -10.60 -3.75 -0.52
N GLY A 54 -9.68 -2.99 -1.12
CA GLY A 54 -8.27 -3.01 -0.79
C GLY A 54 -8.00 -2.37 0.56
N SER A 55 -7.15 -3.01 1.37
CA SER A 55 -6.69 -2.46 2.66
C SER A 55 -5.65 -1.34 2.51
N ILE A 56 -5.43 -0.86 1.29
CA ILE A 56 -4.53 0.23 0.96
C ILE A 56 -5.36 1.17 0.11
N LYS A 57 -5.53 2.40 0.57
CA LYS A 57 -6.27 3.46 -0.09
C LYS A 57 -5.31 4.46 -0.73
N LYS A 58 -5.72 5.04 -1.85
CA LYS A 58 -4.98 6.06 -2.59
C LYS A 58 -5.73 7.38 -2.51
N THR A 59 -5.01 8.44 -2.18
CA THR A 59 -5.49 9.83 -2.24
C THR A 59 -5.33 10.39 -3.66
N THR A 60 -5.96 11.53 -3.94
CA THR A 60 -5.81 12.25 -5.22
C THR A 60 -4.36 12.69 -5.48
N ASP A 61 -3.59 12.90 -4.42
CA ASP A 61 -2.24 13.47 -4.48
C ASP A 61 -1.14 12.39 -4.53
N HIS A 62 -1.50 11.17 -4.99
CA HIS A 62 -0.60 10.03 -5.06
C HIS A 62 0.02 9.61 -3.70
N ARG A 63 -0.70 9.85 -2.60
CA ARG A 63 -0.35 9.34 -1.27
C ARG A 63 -1.22 8.14 -0.90
N TYR A 64 -0.68 7.27 -0.05
CA TYR A 64 -1.22 5.98 0.29
C TYR A 64 -1.35 5.83 1.80
N TYR A 65 -2.41 5.16 2.23
CA TYR A 65 -2.69 4.85 3.63
C TYR A 65 -3.49 3.54 3.73
N LEU A 66 -3.66 3.02 4.93
CA LEU A 66 -4.50 1.83 5.18
C LEU A 66 -5.99 2.17 5.31
#